data_AF-A0A6G6GJU2-F1
#
_entry.id   AF-A0A6G6GJU2-F1
#
_cell.length_a   1.000
_cell.length_b   1.000
_cell.length_c   1.000
_cell.angle_alpha   90.00
_cell.angle_beta   90.00
_cell.angle_gamma   90.00
#
_symmetry.space_group_name_H-M   'P 1'
#
loop_
_entity.id
_entity.type
_entity.pdbx_description
1 polymer ?
#
loop_
_entity_poly.entity_id
_entity_poly.type
_entity_poly.pdbx_seq_one_letter_code
_entity_poly.pdbx_strand_id
1 'polypeptide(L)'
;MGLFNKIFGKSNTIKVQFIDSSNGNVIGVSEMPPEQLPETFEIQTTMHLNDEDWSIQEAIPAHSKEFLQSKNLTLKMRKVEKMNPNDIWFTTPTISNEFPQTEPKTKESDFDINIHEDDYRQKEFLNINSLPKIEEELKAINEIWENHSKKSEEYTLFKNCHTRKTIGLANLSIDFNQLQNSLNSNSIGQVLINGEMLSNGFSLKTENTTYFGTLNDGKVIELCVSQWNDKTKNEILKINNEFNLLFVNWFNCDIIKND
;
A
#
# COMPACT_ATOMS: atom_id res chain seq x y z
N MET A 1 -30.00 -30.02 43.62
CA MET A 1 -28.95 -29.51 44.54
C MET A 1 -28.41 -30.69 45.34
N GLY A 2 -27.08 -30.85 45.39
CA GLY A 2 -26.40 -31.75 46.32
C GLY A 2 -25.99 -33.12 45.76
N LEU A 3 -24.94 -33.18 44.92
CA LEU A 3 -24.13 -34.40 44.71
C LEU A 3 -22.73 -34.15 44.08
N PHE A 4 -22.25 -32.90 44.01
CA PHE A 4 -20.99 -32.57 43.31
C PHE A 4 -19.79 -32.24 44.23
N ASN A 5 -19.87 -32.52 45.54
CA ASN A 5 -18.80 -32.23 46.50
C ASN A 5 -18.21 -33.48 47.17
N LYS A 6 -17.87 -34.50 46.39
CA LYS A 6 -16.98 -35.58 46.83
C LYS A 6 -16.16 -36.05 45.63
N ILE A 7 -14.89 -35.66 45.61
CA ILE A 7 -13.69 -36.29 45.02
C ILE A 7 -12.75 -35.13 44.63
N PHE A 8 -12.09 -34.52 45.63
CA PHE A 8 -10.86 -33.78 45.35
C PHE A 8 -9.73 -34.79 45.24
N GLY A 9 -9.07 -34.81 44.08
CA GLY A 9 -7.87 -35.60 43.85
C GLY A 9 -7.51 -35.84 42.39
N LYS A 10 -7.42 -34.78 41.56
CA LYS A 10 -6.58 -34.64 40.35
C LYS A 10 -6.88 -33.30 39.69
N SER A 11 -5.94 -32.36 39.69
CA SER A 11 -6.04 -31.16 38.84
C SER A 11 -6.12 -31.65 37.39
N ASN A 12 -7.23 -31.38 36.70
CA ASN A 12 -7.40 -31.73 35.29
C ASN A 12 -6.70 -30.68 34.42
N THR A 13 -5.44 -30.36 34.72
CA THR A 13 -4.65 -29.34 34.04
C THR A 13 -4.12 -29.86 32.71
N ILE A 14 -3.98 -28.96 31.75
CA ILE A 14 -3.30 -29.19 30.48
C ILE A 14 -1.91 -28.56 30.58
N LYS A 15 -0.89 -29.33 30.23
CA LYS A 15 0.47 -28.82 30.11
C LYS A 15 0.57 -28.02 28.82
N VAL A 16 0.71 -26.72 28.94
CA VAL A 16 0.86 -25.78 27.83
C VAL A 16 2.32 -25.37 27.71
N GLN A 17 2.95 -25.70 26.58
CA GLN A 17 4.30 -25.28 26.25
C GLN A 17 4.27 -24.11 25.28
N PHE A 18 4.96 -23.04 25.61
CA PHE A 18 5.09 -21.85 24.78
C PHE A 18 6.46 -21.87 24.07
N ILE A 19 6.46 -21.76 22.74
CA ILE A 19 7.66 -21.77 21.91
C ILE A 19 7.70 -20.47 21.11
N ASP A 20 8.84 -19.80 21.08
CA ASP A 20 9.08 -18.67 20.20
C ASP A 20 9.28 -19.19 18.77
N SER A 21 8.38 -18.85 17.85
CA SER A 21 8.42 -19.32 16.48
C SER A 21 9.63 -18.80 15.68
N SER A 22 10.26 -17.71 16.13
CA SER A 22 11.40 -17.08 15.43
C SER A 22 12.71 -17.85 15.61
N ASN A 23 12.90 -18.49 16.76
CA ASN A 23 14.16 -19.14 17.14
C ASN A 23 13.97 -20.58 17.66
N GLY A 24 12.72 -21.03 17.84
CA GLY A 24 12.38 -22.37 18.33
C GLY A 24 12.62 -22.58 19.83
N ASN A 25 12.99 -21.54 20.58
CA ASN A 25 13.26 -21.64 22.01
C ASN A 25 11.97 -21.79 22.81
N VAL A 26 12.03 -22.58 23.87
CA VAL A 26 10.93 -22.68 24.84
C VAL A 26 10.92 -21.40 25.67
N ILE A 27 9.85 -20.63 25.53
CA ILE A 27 9.58 -19.43 26.33
C ILE A 27 9.23 -19.85 27.76
N GLY A 28 8.42 -20.90 27.89
CA GLY A 28 8.00 -21.42 29.18
C GLY A 28 7.03 -22.59 29.06
N VAL A 29 6.68 -23.15 30.22
CA VAL A 29 5.66 -24.19 30.36
C VAL A 29 4.74 -23.80 31.51
N SER A 30 3.43 -23.90 31.30
CA SER A 30 2.41 -23.65 32.31
C SER A 30 1.43 -24.81 32.39
N GLU A 31 0.81 -24.98 33.55
CA GLU A 31 -0.33 -25.86 33.71
C GLU A 31 -1.61 -25.01 33.75
N MET A 32 -2.45 -25.17 32.73
CA MET A 32 -3.67 -24.37 32.60
C MET A 32 -4.91 -25.26 32.75
N PRO A 33 -5.91 -24.83 33.52
CA PRO A 33 -7.20 -25.49 33.55
C PRO A 33 -7.90 -25.34 32.17
N PRO A 34 -8.65 -26.35 31.71
CA PRO A 34 -9.36 -26.34 30.42
C PRO A 34 -10.18 -25.09 30.17
N GLU A 35 -10.79 -24.53 31.22
CA GLU A 35 -11.68 -23.37 31.14
C GLU A 35 -10.94 -22.07 30.78
N GLN A 36 -9.60 -22.05 30.87
CA GLN A 36 -8.75 -20.92 30.44
C GLN A 36 -8.27 -21.03 29.00
N LEU A 37 -8.57 -22.13 28.31
CA LEU A 37 -8.16 -22.37 26.93
C LEU A 37 -9.37 -22.26 25.98
N PRO A 38 -9.21 -21.64 24.80
CA PRO A 38 -10.27 -21.53 23.82
C PRO A 38 -10.60 -22.90 23.22
N GLU A 39 -11.76 -22.99 22.57
CA GLU A 39 -12.18 -24.21 21.87
C GLU A 39 -11.27 -24.56 20.69
N THR A 40 -10.71 -23.54 20.03
CA THR A 40 -9.78 -23.64 18.90
C THR A 40 -8.78 -22.48 18.91
N PHE A 41 -7.59 -22.73 18.35
CA PHE A 41 -6.56 -21.74 18.09
C PHE A 41 -6.35 -21.45 16.59
N GLU A 42 -7.27 -21.89 15.72
CA GLU A 42 -7.23 -21.60 14.27
C GLU A 42 -7.55 -20.13 13.93
N ILE A 43 -8.16 -19.41 14.86
CA ILE A 43 -8.40 -17.97 14.73
C ILE A 43 -7.17 -17.24 15.25
N GLN A 44 -6.74 -16.18 14.54
CA GLN A 44 -5.63 -15.33 14.95
C GLN A 44 -5.86 -14.84 16.39
N THR A 45 -5.12 -15.41 17.32
CA THR A 45 -5.30 -15.22 18.76
C THR A 45 -4.03 -14.58 19.33
N THR A 46 -4.20 -13.51 20.10
CA THR A 46 -3.12 -12.87 20.85
C THR A 46 -3.21 -13.26 22.31
N MET A 47 -2.08 -13.60 22.91
CA MET A 47 -1.95 -13.92 24.33
C MET A 47 -1.05 -12.88 25.00
N HIS A 48 -1.42 -12.47 26.21
CA HIS A 48 -0.62 -11.59 27.03
C HIS A 48 0.20 -12.41 28.03
N LEU A 49 1.52 -12.32 27.98
CA LEU A 49 2.47 -13.05 28.84
C LEU A 49 3.58 -12.12 29.30
N ASN A 50 3.76 -11.97 30.62
CA ASN A 50 4.83 -11.17 31.26
C ASN A 50 4.96 -9.74 30.69
N ASP A 51 3.84 -9.01 30.61
CA ASP A 51 3.74 -7.65 30.05
C ASP A 51 4.00 -7.54 28.53
N GLU A 52 4.13 -8.67 27.84
CA GLU A 52 4.32 -8.73 26.39
C GLU A 52 3.13 -9.37 25.69
N ASP A 53 2.81 -8.86 24.50
CA ASP A 53 1.78 -9.46 23.65
C ASP A 53 2.43 -10.43 22.67
N TRP A 54 1.84 -11.62 22.53
CA TRP A 54 2.32 -12.69 21.69
C TRP A 54 1.21 -13.14 20.75
N SER A 55 1.47 -13.18 19.45
CA SER A 55 0.55 -13.71 18.45
C SER A 55 0.79 -15.21 18.29
N ILE A 56 -0.25 -16.03 18.46
CA ILE A 56 -0.18 -17.47 18.23
C ILE A 56 -0.10 -17.71 16.72
N GLN A 57 0.99 -18.33 16.28
CA GLN A 57 1.24 -18.69 14.88
C GLN A 57 0.80 -20.12 14.58
N GLU A 58 0.91 -21.00 15.56
CA GLU A 58 0.54 -22.41 15.43
C GLU A 58 0.20 -23.00 16.80
N ALA A 59 -0.80 -23.87 16.84
CA ALA A 59 -1.18 -24.63 18.02
C ALA A 59 -1.19 -26.13 17.71
N ILE A 60 -0.54 -26.93 18.55
CA ILE A 60 -0.39 -28.37 18.35
C ILE A 60 -0.83 -29.09 19.63
N PRO A 61 -1.97 -29.78 19.64
CA PRO A 61 -3.01 -29.77 18.61
C PRO A 61 -3.84 -28.46 18.62
N ALA A 62 -4.47 -28.10 17.51
CA ALA A 62 -5.20 -26.83 17.36
C ALA A 62 -6.58 -26.81 18.03
N HIS A 63 -7.22 -27.98 18.15
CA HIS A 63 -8.58 -28.11 18.69
C HIS A 63 -8.60 -28.67 20.11
N SER A 64 -9.52 -28.14 20.93
CA SER A 64 -9.68 -28.50 22.33
C SER A 64 -9.92 -29.98 22.59
N LYS A 65 -10.69 -30.65 21.76
CA LYS A 65 -10.94 -32.09 21.89
C LYS A 65 -9.63 -32.90 21.96
N GLU A 66 -8.62 -32.51 21.19
CA GLU A 66 -7.36 -33.22 21.08
C GLU A 66 -6.42 -32.92 22.26
N PHE A 67 -6.25 -31.65 22.64
CA PHE A 67 -5.39 -31.32 23.80
C PHE A 67 -6.03 -31.66 25.14
N LEU A 68 -7.36 -31.71 25.23
CA LEU A 68 -8.07 -32.22 26.41
C LEU A 68 -7.85 -33.71 26.61
N GLN A 69 -7.69 -34.46 25.52
CA GLN A 69 -7.39 -35.89 25.53
C GLN A 69 -5.90 -36.14 25.80
N SER A 70 -5.01 -35.42 25.11
CA SER A 70 -3.56 -35.62 25.23
C SER A 70 -2.97 -35.02 26.50
N LYS A 71 -3.66 -34.07 27.15
CA LYS A 71 -3.18 -33.23 28.25
C LYS A 71 -1.96 -32.38 27.92
N ASN A 72 -1.66 -32.21 26.63
CA ASN A 72 -0.53 -31.43 26.14
C ASN A 72 -0.99 -30.51 25.02
N LEU A 73 -0.53 -29.27 25.08
CA LEU A 73 -0.73 -28.26 24.05
C LEU A 73 0.61 -27.52 23.86
N THR A 74 1.06 -27.41 22.62
CA THR A 74 2.20 -26.57 22.25
C THR A 74 1.70 -25.38 21.46
N LEU A 75 2.00 -24.18 21.93
CA LEU A 75 1.71 -22.93 21.23
C LEU A 75 3.02 -22.35 20.70
N LYS A 76 3.15 -22.28 19.38
CA LYS A 76 4.23 -21.51 18.74
C LYS A 76 3.73 -20.09 18.53
N MET A 77 4.49 -19.13 19.04
CA MET A 77 4.06 -17.75 19.11
C MET A 77 5.17 -16.83 18.64
N ARG A 78 4.77 -15.66 18.14
CA ARG A 78 5.70 -14.58 17.82
C ARG A 78 5.37 -13.36 18.68
N LYS A 79 6.39 -12.72 19.23
CA LYS A 79 6.22 -11.47 19.96
C LYS A 79 5.61 -10.42 19.04
N VAL A 80 4.58 -9.73 19.52
CA VAL A 80 3.98 -8.60 18.81
C VAL A 80 4.90 -7.39 19.02
N GLU A 81 5.63 -7.02 17.98
CA GLU A 81 6.41 -5.78 17.99
C GLU A 81 5.46 -4.59 17.84
N LYS A 82 5.43 -3.74 18.87
CA LYS A 82 4.71 -2.46 18.82
C LYS A 82 5.70 -1.38 18.44
N MET A 83 5.53 -0.78 17.27
CA MET A 83 6.27 0.40 16.86
C MET A 83 5.52 1.65 17.34
N ASN A 84 6.24 2.66 17.82
CA ASN A 84 5.64 3.96 18.05
C ASN A 84 5.25 4.55 16.68
N PRO A 85 3.99 4.95 16.45
CA PRO A 85 3.61 5.57 15.18
C PRO A 85 4.47 6.79 14.83
N ASN A 86 4.99 7.50 15.84
CA ASN A 86 5.91 8.61 15.64
C ASN A 86 7.27 8.20 15.08
N ASP A 87 7.63 6.93 15.06
CA ASP A 87 8.87 6.42 14.46
C ASP A 87 8.69 6.00 13.00
N ILE A 88 7.45 5.96 12.50
CA ILE A 88 7.15 5.69 11.09
C ILE A 88 7.49 6.94 10.27
N TRP A 89 8.14 6.72 9.14
CA TRP A 89 8.41 7.76 8.15
C TRP A 89 7.81 7.35 6.81
N PHE A 90 7.25 8.32 6.11
CA PHE A 90 6.76 8.18 4.74
C PHE A 90 7.91 8.30 3.75
N THR A 91 7.79 7.60 2.63
CA THR A 91 8.70 7.67 1.48
C THR A 91 8.34 8.79 0.50
N THR A 92 7.12 9.33 0.60
CA THR A 92 6.62 10.43 -0.22
C THR A 92 6.03 11.55 0.65
N PRO A 93 6.20 12.84 0.27
CA PRO A 93 5.63 13.95 1.02
C PRO A 93 4.12 14.09 0.76
N THR A 94 3.57 13.37 -0.23
CA THR A 94 2.18 13.51 -0.63
C THR A 94 1.65 12.26 -1.32
N ILE A 95 0.34 12.04 -1.25
CA ILE A 95 -0.39 11.01 -2.00
C ILE A 95 -1.66 11.60 -2.61
N SER A 96 -2.15 10.98 -3.68
CA SER A 96 -3.48 11.26 -4.23
C SER A 96 -4.56 10.83 -3.24
N ASN A 97 -5.64 11.60 -3.11
CA ASN A 97 -6.85 11.14 -2.42
C ASN A 97 -7.73 10.25 -3.31
N GLU A 98 -7.53 10.30 -4.63
CA GLU A 98 -8.20 9.42 -5.58
C GLU A 98 -7.51 8.06 -5.60
N PHE A 99 -8.30 7.01 -5.41
CA PHE A 99 -7.82 5.63 -5.38
C PHE A 99 -7.96 4.99 -6.78
N PRO A 100 -6.90 4.35 -7.30
CA PRO A 100 -6.99 3.64 -8.57
C PRO A 100 -7.98 2.50 -8.44
N GLN A 101 -8.92 2.39 -9.38
CA GLN A 101 -9.83 1.26 -9.43
C GLN A 101 -9.13 0.09 -10.10
N THR A 102 -9.04 -1.06 -9.45
CA THR A 102 -8.30 -2.23 -9.96
C THR A 102 -9.22 -3.43 -10.21
N GLU A 103 -8.78 -4.30 -11.11
CA GLU A 103 -9.40 -5.57 -11.46
C GLU A 103 -8.34 -6.68 -11.52
N PRO A 104 -8.71 -7.95 -11.31
CA PRO A 104 -7.78 -9.07 -11.50
C PRO A 104 -7.18 -9.06 -12.91
N LYS A 105 -5.87 -9.28 -13.02
CA LYS A 105 -5.22 -9.44 -14.33
C LYS A 105 -5.78 -10.67 -15.05
N THR A 106 -6.40 -10.47 -16.21
CA THR A 106 -7.03 -11.56 -16.99
C THR A 106 -6.37 -11.83 -18.34
N LYS A 107 -5.49 -10.94 -18.80
CA LYS A 107 -4.88 -11.02 -20.14
C LYS A 107 -3.43 -10.58 -20.09
N GLU A 108 -2.61 -11.23 -20.91
CA GLU A 108 -1.27 -10.74 -21.21
C GLU A 108 -1.33 -9.52 -22.13
N SER A 109 -0.31 -8.67 -22.02
CA SER A 109 -0.13 -7.48 -22.85
C SER A 109 1.27 -7.45 -23.44
N ASP A 110 1.53 -6.54 -24.39
CA ASP A 110 2.85 -6.39 -25.00
C ASP A 110 3.92 -6.01 -23.95
N PHE A 111 3.51 -5.24 -22.94
CA PHE A 111 4.32 -4.92 -21.78
C PHE A 111 3.45 -4.42 -20.62
N ASP A 112 3.86 -4.74 -19.41
CA ASP A 112 3.20 -4.23 -18.21
C ASP A 112 4.11 -3.23 -17.51
N ILE A 113 3.51 -2.20 -16.91
CA ILE A 113 4.20 -1.32 -15.97
C ILE A 113 3.66 -1.59 -14.56
N ASN A 114 4.54 -1.56 -13.56
CA ASN A 114 4.15 -1.72 -12.17
C ASN A 114 4.25 -0.36 -11.47
N ILE A 115 3.18 0.03 -10.79
CA ILE A 115 3.06 1.28 -10.04
C ILE A 115 2.67 0.91 -8.62
N HIS A 116 3.38 1.47 -7.65
CA HIS A 116 2.95 1.39 -6.25
C HIS A 116 1.76 2.33 -6.03
N GLU A 117 0.81 1.99 -5.17
CA GLU A 117 -0.36 2.83 -4.91
C GLU A 117 0.00 4.27 -4.49
N ASP A 118 1.05 4.44 -3.68
CA ASP A 118 1.56 5.76 -3.27
C ASP A 118 2.14 6.59 -4.44
N ASP A 119 2.60 5.92 -5.51
CA ASP A 119 3.14 6.56 -6.71
C ASP A 119 2.05 6.95 -7.71
N TYR A 120 0.80 6.50 -7.48
CA TYR A 120 -0.32 6.82 -8.35
C TYR A 120 -0.57 8.33 -8.40
N ARG A 121 -0.64 8.86 -9.64
CA ARG A 121 -0.81 10.28 -9.94
C ARG A 121 0.22 11.22 -9.29
N GLN A 122 1.44 10.76 -8.96
CA GLN A 122 2.51 11.66 -8.47
C GLN A 122 3.07 12.59 -9.56
N LYS A 123 2.96 12.16 -10.82
CA LYS A 123 3.43 12.89 -12.00
C LYS A 123 2.30 12.86 -13.02
N GLU A 124 1.54 13.94 -13.12
CA GLU A 124 0.29 13.96 -13.88
C GLU A 124 0.09 15.22 -14.73
N PHE A 125 -0.72 15.07 -15.77
CA PHE A 125 -1.22 16.17 -16.57
C PHE A 125 -2.56 16.64 -16.06
N LEU A 126 -2.73 17.96 -15.98
CA LEU A 126 -3.94 18.59 -15.47
C LEU A 126 -4.36 19.74 -16.38
N ASN A 127 -5.65 20.05 -16.36
CA ASN A 127 -6.19 21.22 -17.03
C ASN A 127 -5.54 22.49 -16.49
N ILE A 128 -5.20 23.45 -17.37
CA ILE A 128 -4.57 24.73 -16.96
C ILE A 128 -5.40 25.50 -15.92
N ASN A 129 -6.73 25.37 -15.97
CA ASN A 129 -7.66 25.99 -15.04
C ASN A 129 -7.55 25.44 -13.60
N SER A 130 -6.88 24.30 -13.41
CA SER A 130 -6.62 23.73 -12.09
C SER A 130 -5.44 24.40 -11.37
N LEU A 131 -4.71 25.32 -12.01
CA LEU A 131 -3.52 25.95 -11.43
C LEU A 131 -3.72 26.52 -10.01
N PRO A 132 -4.82 27.25 -9.69
CA PRO A 132 -5.02 27.74 -8.32
C PRO A 132 -5.11 26.63 -7.27
N LYS A 133 -5.72 25.49 -7.63
CA LYS A 133 -5.81 24.32 -6.74
C LYS A 133 -4.47 23.61 -6.61
N ILE A 134 -3.71 23.54 -7.70
CA ILE A 134 -2.36 22.97 -7.69
C ILE A 134 -1.46 23.76 -6.74
N GLU A 135 -1.48 25.09 -6.84
CA GLU A 135 -0.69 25.96 -5.97
C GLU A 135 -1.07 25.81 -4.49
N GLU A 136 -2.36 25.63 -4.19
CA GLU A 136 -2.84 25.33 -2.82
C GLU A 136 -2.26 24.01 -2.29
N GLU A 137 -2.33 22.93 -3.07
CA GLU A 137 -1.78 21.63 -2.69
C GLU A 137 -0.25 21.69 -2.54
N LEU A 138 0.45 22.33 -3.49
CA LEU A 138 1.90 22.48 -3.46
C LEU A 138 2.39 23.26 -2.24
N LYS A 139 1.63 24.24 -1.75
CA LYS A 139 1.96 24.95 -0.53
C LYS A 139 2.04 24.01 0.68
N ALA A 140 1.08 23.08 0.81
CA ALA A 140 1.08 22.10 1.89
C ALA A 140 2.23 21.08 1.74
N ILE A 141 2.57 20.70 0.51
CA ILE A 141 3.65 19.75 0.23
C ILE A 141 5.02 20.40 0.50
N ASN A 142 5.20 21.68 0.13
CA ASN A 142 6.43 22.43 0.43
C ASN A 142 6.68 22.56 1.93
N GLU A 143 5.65 22.79 2.74
CA GLU A 143 5.76 22.81 4.20
C GLU A 143 6.33 21.48 4.74
N ILE A 144 5.93 20.34 4.16
CA ILE A 144 6.46 19.02 4.54
C ILE A 144 7.93 18.88 4.13
N TRP A 145 8.29 19.33 2.93
CA TRP A 145 9.69 19.34 2.49
C TRP A 145 10.58 20.17 3.41
N GLU A 146 10.13 21.36 3.80
CA GLU A 146 10.91 22.32 4.60
C GLU A 146 11.03 21.88 6.06
N ASN A 147 9.93 21.44 6.68
CA ASN A 147 9.86 21.28 8.13
C ASN A 147 9.71 19.83 8.61
N HIS A 148 9.37 18.90 7.71
CA HIS A 148 9.06 17.51 8.07
C HIS A 148 9.86 16.47 7.28
N SER A 149 10.90 16.87 6.54
CA SER A 149 11.76 15.96 5.79
C SER A 149 13.07 15.66 6.52
N LYS A 150 13.60 14.45 6.29
CA LYS A 150 14.95 14.05 6.67
C LYS A 150 15.64 13.51 5.43
N LYS A 151 16.67 14.24 4.99
CA LYS A 151 17.46 13.88 3.82
C LYS A 151 18.65 13.00 4.23
N SER A 152 18.91 11.97 3.44
CA SER A 152 20.15 11.20 3.43
C SER A 152 20.81 11.34 2.05
N GLU A 153 21.96 10.71 1.84
CA GLU A 153 22.63 10.70 0.54
C GLU A 153 21.82 9.94 -0.53
N GLU A 154 21.04 8.93 -0.12
CA GLU A 154 20.35 8.01 -1.05
C GLU A 154 18.85 8.24 -1.13
N TYR A 155 18.22 8.72 -0.06
CA TYR A 155 16.77 8.86 0.02
C TYR A 155 16.34 10.01 0.93
N THR A 156 15.11 10.49 0.73
CA THR A 156 14.44 11.43 1.64
C THR A 156 13.25 10.73 2.29
N LEU A 157 13.11 10.91 3.59
CA LEU A 157 11.98 10.43 4.37
C LEU A 157 11.19 11.61 4.93
N PHE A 158 9.89 11.42 5.16
CA PHE A 158 8.99 12.45 5.67
C PHE A 158 8.28 12.00 6.94
N LYS A 159 8.14 12.89 7.92
CA LYS A 159 7.30 12.64 9.11
C LYS A 159 5.81 12.80 8.83
N ASN A 160 5.49 13.58 7.82
CA ASN A 160 4.12 13.88 7.42
C ASN A 160 3.95 13.53 5.95
N CYS A 161 2.71 13.21 5.57
CA CYS A 161 2.31 13.00 4.18
C CYS A 161 1.02 13.77 3.93
N HIS A 162 1.01 14.60 2.89
CA HIS A 162 -0.14 15.41 2.53
C HIS A 162 -1.04 14.68 1.52
N THR A 163 -2.28 14.40 1.89
CA THR A 163 -3.28 13.83 0.98
C THR A 163 -3.93 14.93 0.14
N ARG A 164 -3.75 14.89 -1.18
CA ARG A 164 -4.27 15.89 -2.13
C ARG A 164 -5.77 15.73 -2.33
N LYS A 165 -6.59 16.65 -1.81
CA LYS A 165 -8.07 16.58 -1.81
C LYS A 165 -8.74 17.63 -2.66
N THR A 166 -8.10 18.76 -2.93
CA THR A 166 -8.71 19.90 -3.64
C THR A 166 -8.63 19.73 -5.16
N ILE A 167 -7.62 18.99 -5.64
CA ILE A 167 -7.40 18.77 -7.08
C ILE A 167 -8.48 17.88 -7.71
N GLY A 168 -8.90 16.81 -7.03
CA GLY A 168 -9.87 15.82 -7.50
C GLY A 168 -9.41 15.03 -8.73
N LEU A 169 -10.38 14.53 -9.50
CA LEU A 169 -10.13 13.85 -10.78
C LEU A 169 -9.58 14.82 -11.84
N ALA A 170 -8.62 14.36 -12.65
CA ALA A 170 -8.01 15.16 -13.70
C ALA A 170 -9.02 15.61 -14.77
N ASN A 171 -10.01 14.76 -15.08
CA ASN A 171 -11.11 15.02 -16.03
C ASN A 171 -10.61 15.55 -17.38
N LEU A 172 -9.59 14.91 -17.92
CA LEU A 172 -9.10 15.22 -19.25
C LEU A 172 -10.13 14.78 -20.31
N SER A 173 -10.00 15.33 -21.52
CA SER A 173 -10.81 14.92 -22.68
C SER A 173 -9.92 14.89 -23.93
N ILE A 174 -8.89 14.06 -23.89
CA ILE A 174 -7.96 13.88 -25.02
C ILE A 174 -8.38 12.64 -25.80
N ASP A 175 -8.49 12.74 -27.14
CA ASP A 175 -8.71 11.55 -27.96
C ASP A 175 -7.46 10.64 -27.89
N PHE A 176 -7.66 9.36 -27.57
CA PHE A 176 -6.52 8.45 -27.36
C PHE A 176 -5.66 8.29 -28.62
N ASN A 177 -6.26 8.24 -29.82
CA ASN A 177 -5.50 8.13 -31.07
C ASN A 177 -4.71 9.42 -31.33
N GLN A 178 -5.26 10.59 -31.00
CA GLN A 178 -4.52 11.85 -31.08
C GLN A 178 -3.31 11.85 -30.15
N LEU A 179 -3.46 11.38 -28.90
CA LEU A 179 -2.33 11.25 -27.98
C LEU A 179 -1.25 10.31 -28.53
N GLN A 180 -1.63 9.15 -29.06
CA GLN A 180 -0.70 8.18 -29.65
C GLN A 180 0.06 8.79 -30.84
N ASN A 181 -0.64 9.48 -31.73
CA ASN A 181 -0.04 10.16 -32.89
C ASN A 181 0.91 11.28 -32.45
N SER A 182 0.53 12.06 -31.43
CA SER A 182 1.40 13.10 -30.87
C SER A 182 2.69 12.49 -30.30
N LEU A 183 2.61 11.36 -29.61
CA LEU A 183 3.75 10.70 -29.01
C LEU A 183 4.53 9.78 -29.97
N ASN A 184 4.05 9.59 -31.20
CA ASN A 184 4.54 8.57 -32.13
C ASN A 184 4.65 7.18 -31.47
N SER A 185 3.69 6.83 -30.60
CA SER A 185 3.71 5.61 -29.80
C SER A 185 2.55 4.68 -30.18
N ASN A 186 2.91 3.50 -30.70
CA ASN A 186 1.96 2.44 -31.02
C ASN A 186 1.97 1.30 -29.99
N SER A 187 2.90 1.34 -29.04
CA SER A 187 3.05 0.30 -28.02
C SER A 187 2.07 0.57 -26.88
N ILE A 188 1.04 -0.26 -26.76
CA ILE A 188 0.02 -0.17 -25.71
C ILE A 188 0.23 -1.32 -24.73
N GLY A 189 0.43 -0.97 -23.46
CA GLY A 189 0.60 -1.93 -22.38
C GLY A 189 -0.50 -1.81 -21.33
N GLN A 190 -0.40 -2.65 -20.30
CA GLN A 190 -1.23 -2.56 -19.10
C GLN A 190 -0.50 -1.81 -17.97
N VAL A 191 -1.28 -1.39 -16.99
CA VAL A 191 -0.79 -0.80 -15.74
C VAL A 191 -1.20 -1.73 -14.62
N LEU A 192 -0.23 -2.16 -13.81
CA LEU A 192 -0.46 -2.96 -12.62
C LEU A 192 -0.24 -2.07 -11.39
N ILE A 193 -1.29 -1.89 -10.58
CA ILE A 193 -1.20 -1.26 -9.26
C ILE A 193 -1.11 -2.37 -8.22
N ASN A 194 0.02 -2.46 -7.52
CA ASN A 194 0.26 -3.51 -6.49
C ASN A 194 -0.04 -4.96 -6.98
N GLY A 195 0.16 -5.22 -8.28
CA GLY A 195 -0.08 -6.53 -8.91
C GLY A 195 -1.47 -6.73 -9.52
N GLU A 196 -2.41 -5.82 -9.30
CA GLU A 196 -3.74 -5.83 -9.93
C GLU A 196 -3.80 -4.88 -11.13
N MET A 197 -4.61 -5.18 -12.12
CA MET A 197 -4.72 -4.38 -13.34
C MET A 197 -5.54 -3.12 -13.08
N LEU A 198 -5.05 -1.95 -13.52
CA LEU A 198 -5.82 -0.71 -13.47
C LEU A 198 -7.04 -0.79 -14.40
N SER A 199 -8.23 -0.54 -13.87
CA SER A 199 -9.50 -0.56 -14.61
C SER A 199 -9.50 0.52 -15.69
N ASN A 200 -9.84 0.13 -16.92
CA ASN A 200 -9.74 0.98 -18.11
C ASN A 200 -8.35 1.64 -18.28
N GLY A 201 -7.32 1.02 -17.69
CA GLY A 201 -5.96 1.53 -17.71
C GLY A 201 -5.28 1.32 -19.06
N PHE A 202 -4.35 2.21 -19.38
CA PHE A 202 -3.43 2.04 -20.50
C PHE A 202 -2.03 2.46 -20.08
N SER A 203 -1.01 1.91 -20.73
CA SER A 203 0.34 2.47 -20.74
C SER A 203 0.82 2.69 -22.18
N LEU A 204 1.56 3.78 -22.39
CA LEU A 204 2.21 4.12 -23.66
C LEU A 204 3.69 4.34 -23.42
N LYS A 205 4.52 3.85 -24.34
CA LYS A 205 5.98 3.98 -24.24
C LYS A 205 6.54 4.75 -25.43
N THR A 206 7.31 5.78 -25.16
CA THR A 206 8.16 6.47 -26.14
C THR A 206 9.63 6.07 -25.92
N GLU A 207 10.55 6.65 -26.69
CA GLU A 207 11.99 6.53 -26.41
C GLU A 207 12.34 7.11 -25.03
N ASN A 208 11.59 8.11 -24.57
CA ASN A 208 11.99 8.95 -23.43
C ASN A 208 11.13 8.76 -22.19
N THR A 209 9.88 8.39 -22.37
CA THR A 209 8.87 8.48 -21.33
C THR A 209 7.93 7.28 -21.37
N THR A 210 7.56 6.79 -20.20
CA THR A 210 6.47 5.83 -20.05
C THR A 210 5.28 6.55 -19.43
N TYR A 211 4.23 6.67 -20.23
CA TYR A 211 2.97 7.27 -19.84
C TYR A 211 1.99 6.20 -19.39
N PHE A 212 1.07 6.58 -18.53
CA PHE A 212 -0.04 5.75 -18.15
C PHE A 212 -1.26 6.57 -17.78
N GLY A 213 -2.42 5.94 -17.76
CA GLY A 213 -3.66 6.66 -17.50
C GLY A 213 -4.88 5.77 -17.59
N THR A 214 -6.05 6.39 -17.62
CA THR A 214 -7.33 5.71 -17.77
C THR A 214 -8.11 6.26 -18.95
N LEU A 215 -8.89 5.39 -19.58
CA LEU A 215 -9.76 5.69 -20.70
C LEU A 215 -11.22 5.70 -20.27
N ASN A 216 -12.02 6.55 -20.92
CA ASN A 216 -13.47 6.47 -20.94
C ASN A 216 -13.97 6.80 -22.34
N ASP A 217 -14.71 5.89 -22.97
CA ASP A 217 -15.24 6.04 -24.34
C ASP A 217 -14.19 6.50 -25.37
N GLY A 218 -12.99 5.91 -25.33
CA GLY A 218 -11.88 6.24 -26.23
C GLY A 218 -11.16 7.56 -25.94
N LYS A 219 -11.54 8.25 -24.86
CA LYS A 219 -10.88 9.46 -24.38
C LYS A 219 -10.02 9.18 -23.16
N VAL A 220 -8.85 9.78 -23.12
CA VAL A 220 -7.99 9.81 -21.93
C VAL A 220 -8.58 10.79 -20.94
N ILE A 221 -8.93 10.29 -19.75
CA ILE A 221 -9.48 11.08 -18.64
C ILE A 221 -8.43 11.37 -17.56
N GLU A 222 -7.38 10.56 -17.49
CA GLU A 222 -6.19 10.75 -16.66
C GLU A 222 -4.94 10.41 -17.47
N LEU A 223 -3.88 11.22 -17.33
CA LEU A 223 -2.60 10.98 -17.98
C LEU A 223 -1.47 11.29 -16.99
N CYS A 224 -0.58 10.32 -16.81
CA CYS A 224 0.50 10.32 -15.84
C CYS A 224 1.82 9.83 -16.47
N VAL A 225 2.93 10.06 -15.77
CA VAL A 225 4.27 9.61 -16.16
C VAL A 225 4.86 8.71 -15.09
N SER A 226 5.17 7.45 -15.44
CA SER A 226 5.82 6.51 -14.52
C SER A 226 7.34 6.61 -14.58
N GLN A 227 7.89 6.63 -15.80
CA GLN A 227 9.33 6.70 -16.06
C GLN A 227 9.63 7.85 -17.01
N TRP A 228 10.77 8.49 -16.79
CA TRP A 228 11.24 9.62 -17.59
C TRP A 228 12.76 9.66 -17.68
N ASN A 229 13.27 10.45 -18.63
CA ASN A 229 14.67 10.78 -18.80
C ASN A 229 14.83 12.29 -19.11
N ASP A 230 16.06 12.74 -19.36
CA ASP A 230 16.38 14.15 -19.62
C ASP A 230 15.61 14.78 -20.80
N LYS A 231 15.16 13.98 -21.77
CA LYS A 231 14.39 14.45 -22.94
C LYS A 231 12.88 14.48 -22.72
N THR A 232 12.38 13.90 -21.62
CA THR A 232 10.94 13.84 -21.31
C THR A 232 10.29 15.21 -21.22
N LYS A 233 11.03 16.24 -20.77
CA LYS A 233 10.52 17.62 -20.70
C LYS A 233 10.01 18.12 -22.06
N ASN A 234 10.64 17.72 -23.16
CA ASN A 234 10.20 18.12 -24.51
C ASN A 234 8.86 17.46 -24.89
N GLU A 235 8.67 16.19 -24.54
CA GLU A 235 7.40 15.47 -24.79
C GLU A 235 6.28 16.04 -23.92
N ILE A 236 6.57 16.36 -22.65
CA ILE A 236 5.63 17.06 -21.75
C ILE A 236 5.20 18.39 -22.34
N LEU A 237 6.14 19.23 -22.78
CA LEU A 237 5.83 20.53 -23.39
C LEU A 237 5.01 20.36 -24.68
N LYS A 238 5.27 19.31 -25.46
CA LYS A 238 4.45 19.00 -26.64
C LYS A 238 2.99 18.71 -26.26
N ILE A 239 2.77 17.79 -25.31
CA ILE A 239 1.43 17.44 -24.80
C ILE A 239 0.73 18.68 -24.24
N ASN A 240 1.44 19.46 -23.40
CA ASN A 240 0.87 20.67 -22.79
C ASN A 240 0.38 21.67 -23.85
N ASN A 241 1.16 21.88 -24.92
CA ASN A 241 0.80 22.80 -26.00
C ASN A 241 -0.37 22.26 -26.83
N GLU A 242 -0.33 20.98 -27.19
CA GLU A 242 -1.34 20.37 -28.07
C GLU A 242 -2.71 20.24 -27.41
N PHE A 243 -2.74 19.93 -26.11
CA PHE A 243 -3.97 19.65 -25.39
C PHE A 243 -4.35 20.73 -24.35
N ASN A 244 -3.64 21.86 -24.33
CA ASN A 244 -3.84 22.96 -23.39
C ASN A 244 -3.81 22.52 -21.91
N LEU A 245 -2.76 21.78 -21.56
CA LEU A 245 -2.53 21.22 -20.24
C LEU A 245 -1.31 21.84 -19.58
N LEU A 246 -1.12 21.50 -18.32
CA LEU A 246 0.15 21.60 -17.63
C LEU A 246 0.51 20.24 -17.06
N PHE A 247 1.76 20.09 -16.65
CA PHE A 247 2.25 18.90 -15.98
C PHE A 247 2.73 19.24 -14.57
N VAL A 248 2.40 18.40 -13.61
CA VAL A 248 2.80 18.54 -12.20
C VAL A 248 3.56 17.31 -11.76
N ASN A 249 4.74 17.52 -11.18
CA ASN A 249 5.44 16.52 -10.38
C ASN A 249 5.25 16.88 -8.90
N TRP A 250 4.28 16.25 -8.27
CA TRP A 250 3.88 16.54 -6.90
C TRP A 250 4.96 16.24 -5.88
N PHE A 251 5.74 15.17 -6.11
CA PHE A 251 6.81 14.78 -5.20
C PHE A 251 7.87 15.89 -5.08
N ASN A 252 8.28 16.49 -6.20
CA ASN A 252 9.30 17.55 -6.22
C ASN A 252 8.73 18.98 -6.17
N CYS A 253 7.41 19.13 -6.12
CA CYS A 253 6.73 20.42 -6.25
C CYS A 253 7.05 21.19 -7.55
N ASP A 254 7.26 20.47 -8.66
CA ASP A 254 7.56 21.09 -9.96
C ASP A 254 6.30 21.23 -10.83
N ILE A 255 6.17 22.36 -11.51
CA ILE A 255 5.17 22.59 -12.56
C ILE A 255 5.88 22.87 -13.89
N ILE A 256 5.48 22.15 -14.93
CA ILE A 256 5.87 22.42 -16.32
C ILE A 256 4.63 22.94 -17.04
N LYS A 257 4.69 24.19 -17.49
CA LYS A 257 3.62 24.89 -18.23
C LYS A 257 4.11 25.27 -19.63
N ASN A 258 3.18 25.64 -20.50
CA ASN A 258 3.52 26.35 -21.73
C ASN A 258 4.02 27.76 -21.38
N ASP A 259 4.94 28.27 -22.19
CA ASP A 259 5.43 29.65 -22.09
C ASP A 259 4.34 30.67 -22.44
#